data_AF-A0A2I0JVH0-F1
#
_entry.id   AF-A0A2I0JVH0-F1
#
_cell.length_a   1.000
_cell.length_b   1.000
_cell.length_c   1.000
_cell.angle_alpha   90.00
_cell.angle_beta   90.00
_cell.angle_gamma   90.00
#
_symmetry.space_group_name_H-M   'P 1'
#
loop_
_entity.id
_entity.type
_entity.pdbx_description
1 polymer ?
#
loop_
_entity_poly.entity_id
_entity_poly.type
_entity_poly.pdbx_seq_one_letter_code
_entity_poly.pdbx_strand_id
1 'polypeptide(L)'
;MEEAEAKRLHEMYDRHFEAFGKAYQELLSTPYDDSGVVLDREVLDRIGFMIGKQALLVRTFSTSKIARPNTGFCLVASLHQKGELRATTLENCIQRIFNLLRGFFWNVHRSLYIVGPILARIFYESIKELKDCTIELLECTVACGTYGPANGWDGFPDLAIKVFNAYESFINNPKMSPAEIGIAILQVANDVEGALSEMEKKAESSTGKSNEEEGSTRNSLIEEKTVRAMAIRVVSSTVPVMKEMTCAVRIWKGTDLPGLIMVMEHLLMSSVGMKVCIDEIGTCLCPLREVRILKALICMRTSVNYITCRLQPSKHGLTEFVQKLFMLRTSMGELEDALINLFIRPSRSC
;
A
#
# COMPACT_ATOMS: atom_id res chain seq x y z
N MET A 1 22.85 26.38 36.29
CA MET A 1 21.45 25.95 36.53
C MET A 1 20.84 25.52 35.21
N GLU A 2 20.99 26.32 34.15
CA GLU A 2 20.56 26.01 32.78
C GLU A 2 21.13 24.70 32.20
N GLU A 3 22.42 24.38 32.43
CA GLU A 3 23.00 23.13 31.90
C GLU A 3 22.40 21.85 32.48
N ALA A 4 22.11 21.86 33.78
CA ALA A 4 21.46 20.74 34.44
C ALA A 4 20.00 20.58 34.00
N GLU A 5 19.32 21.69 33.70
CA GLU A 5 17.94 21.70 33.22
C GLU A 5 17.85 21.25 31.76
N ALA A 6 18.77 21.69 30.91
CA ALA A 6 18.91 21.23 29.53
C ALA A 6 19.23 19.73 29.44
N LYS A 7 20.19 19.26 30.23
CA LYS A 7 20.54 17.83 30.32
C LYS A 7 19.33 17.00 30.77
N ARG A 8 18.60 17.47 31.79
CA ARG A 8 17.36 16.83 32.26
C ARG A 8 16.29 16.77 31.18
N LEU A 9 16.17 17.80 30.35
CA LEU A 9 15.19 17.86 29.26
C LEU A 9 15.52 16.90 28.12
N HIS A 10 16.80 16.76 27.79
CA HIS A 10 17.29 15.80 26.79
C HIS A 10 17.09 14.36 27.27
N GLU A 11 17.51 14.02 28.49
CA GLU A 11 17.29 12.69 29.10
C GLU A 11 15.80 12.33 29.22
N MET A 12 14.94 13.33 29.39
CA MET A 12 13.49 13.14 29.39
C MET A 12 12.95 12.88 27.98
N TYR A 13 13.39 13.65 26.98
CA TYR A 13 13.03 13.42 25.58
C TYR A 13 13.41 12.00 25.14
N ASP A 14 14.66 11.59 25.40
CA ASP A 14 15.17 10.26 25.04
C ASP A 14 14.34 9.15 25.69
N ARG A 15 14.00 9.28 26.97
CA ARG A 15 13.14 8.30 27.68
C ARG A 15 11.76 8.18 27.06
N HIS A 16 11.12 9.29 26.71
CA HIS A 16 9.79 9.25 26.08
C HIS A 16 9.84 8.73 24.66
N PHE A 17 10.88 9.10 23.92
CA PHE A 17 11.12 8.61 22.56
C PHE A 17 11.38 7.10 22.53
N GLU A 18 12.23 6.59 23.45
CA GLU A 18 12.50 5.17 23.58
C GLU A 18 11.25 4.39 24.02
N ALA A 19 10.50 4.91 25.00
CA ALA A 19 9.23 4.30 25.43
C ALA A 19 8.19 4.27 24.30
N PHE A 20 8.12 5.33 23.50
CA PHE A 20 7.28 5.38 22.31
C PHE A 20 7.72 4.37 21.26
N GLY A 21 9.03 4.28 20.98
CA GLY A 21 9.61 3.32 20.04
C GLY A 21 9.32 1.86 20.45
N LYS A 22 9.48 1.53 21.74
CA LYS A 22 9.14 0.21 22.29
C LYS A 22 7.66 -0.10 22.14
N ALA A 23 6.77 0.82 22.54
CA ALA A 23 5.33 0.64 22.40
C ALA A 23 4.91 0.46 20.93
N TYR A 24 5.57 1.18 20.01
CA TYR A 24 5.33 1.03 18.57
C TYR A 24 5.81 -0.33 18.03
N GLN A 25 6.97 -0.81 18.44
CA GLN A 25 7.47 -2.14 18.04
C GLN A 25 6.63 -3.28 18.65
N GLU A 26 6.19 -3.15 19.90
CA GLU A 26 5.23 -4.07 20.52
C GLU A 26 3.92 -4.11 19.73
N LEU A 27 3.38 -2.95 19.36
CA LEU A 27 2.19 -2.83 18.52
C LEU A 27 2.31 -3.65 17.23
N LEU A 28 3.42 -3.48 16.51
CA LEU A 28 3.72 -4.21 15.27
C LEU A 28 3.90 -5.72 15.48
N SER A 29 4.20 -6.16 16.70
CA SER A 29 4.50 -7.56 17.04
C SER A 29 3.32 -8.30 17.67
N THR A 30 2.26 -7.61 18.10
CA THR A 30 1.08 -8.24 18.75
C THR A 30 0.16 -8.94 17.74
N PRO A 31 -0.11 -10.26 17.87
CA PRO A 31 -1.16 -10.94 17.09
C PRO A 31 -2.57 -10.55 17.56
N TYR A 32 -3.53 -10.54 16.63
CA TYR A 32 -4.87 -9.95 16.81
C TYR A 32 -5.92 -10.86 17.47
N ASP A 33 -6.95 -10.25 18.08
CA ASP A 33 -8.19 -10.84 18.61
C ASP A 33 -9.42 -10.19 17.93
N ASP A 34 -10.37 -10.99 17.46
CA ASP A 34 -11.30 -10.74 16.33
C ASP A 34 -12.44 -9.70 16.57
N SER A 35 -12.26 -8.76 17.49
CA SER A 35 -13.38 -7.98 18.10
C SER A 35 -13.90 -6.78 17.27
N GLY A 36 -13.68 -6.73 15.95
CA GLY A 36 -14.33 -5.83 14.97
C GLY A 36 -14.66 -4.38 15.40
N VAL A 37 -13.68 -3.53 15.72
CA VAL A 37 -13.92 -2.08 15.95
C VAL A 37 -13.54 -1.29 14.71
N VAL A 38 -14.53 -0.62 14.13
CA VAL A 38 -14.38 0.28 12.97
C VAL A 38 -13.72 1.59 13.42
N LEU A 39 -12.85 2.13 12.56
CA LEU A 39 -12.21 3.43 12.71
C LEU A 39 -13.25 4.55 12.86
N ASP A 40 -13.38 5.11 14.05
CA ASP A 40 -14.26 6.26 14.28
C ASP A 40 -13.65 7.51 13.64
N ARG A 41 -14.28 7.96 12.55
CA ARG A 41 -13.92 9.18 11.83
C ARG A 41 -13.86 10.39 12.75
N GLU A 42 -14.71 10.45 13.78
CA GLU A 42 -14.73 11.53 14.75
C GLU A 42 -13.46 11.51 15.62
N VAL A 43 -12.94 10.33 15.95
CA VAL A 43 -11.69 10.18 16.70
C VAL A 43 -10.47 10.59 15.87
N LEU A 44 -10.42 10.18 14.60
CA LEU A 44 -9.35 10.62 13.69
C LEU A 44 -9.39 12.12 13.41
N ASP A 45 -10.57 12.66 13.11
CA ASP A 45 -10.75 14.09 12.88
C ASP A 45 -10.38 14.87 14.14
N ARG A 46 -10.69 14.37 15.33
CA ARG A 46 -10.36 15.04 16.61
C ARG A 46 -8.88 14.99 16.95
N ILE A 47 -8.21 13.84 16.78
CA ILE A 47 -6.78 13.71 17.04
C ILE A 47 -5.99 14.54 16.04
N GLY A 48 -6.36 14.43 14.77
CA GLY A 48 -5.73 15.16 13.71
C GLY A 48 -6.00 16.67 13.75
N PHE A 49 -7.22 17.09 14.09
CA PHE A 49 -7.52 18.49 14.39
C PHE A 49 -6.67 19.01 15.55
N MET A 50 -6.40 18.20 16.58
CA MET A 50 -5.49 18.60 17.65
C MET A 50 -4.05 18.76 17.16
N ILE A 51 -3.51 17.83 16.36
CA ILE A 51 -2.15 17.91 15.81
C ILE A 51 -2.03 19.11 14.84
N GLY A 52 -2.93 19.21 13.87
CA GLY A 52 -2.95 20.29 12.88
C GLY A 52 -3.22 21.67 13.49
N LYS A 53 -4.05 21.77 14.54
CA LYS A 53 -4.30 23.04 15.23
C LYS A 53 -3.12 23.46 16.11
N GLN A 54 -2.37 22.53 16.71
CA GLN A 54 -1.11 22.86 17.38
C GLN A 54 -0.09 23.39 16.37
N ALA A 55 -0.01 22.80 15.18
CA ALA A 55 0.81 23.29 14.06
C ALA A 55 0.36 24.66 13.52
N LEU A 56 -0.96 24.91 13.40
CA LEU A 56 -1.50 26.18 12.89
C LEU A 56 -1.39 27.33 13.91
N LEU A 57 -1.51 27.02 15.20
CA LEU A 57 -1.27 27.97 16.28
C LEU A 57 0.19 28.44 16.31
N VAL A 58 1.14 27.61 15.89
CA VAL A 58 2.53 28.04 15.64
C VAL A 58 2.57 29.18 14.62
N ARG A 59 1.95 28.96 13.46
CA ARG A 59 1.94 29.89 12.30
C ARG A 59 1.32 31.26 12.63
N THR A 60 0.23 31.25 13.40
CA THR A 60 -0.50 32.48 13.78
C THR A 60 0.20 33.27 14.89
N PHE A 61 0.98 32.62 15.75
CA PHE A 61 1.78 33.30 16.76
C PHE A 61 3.09 33.87 16.21
N SER A 62 3.73 33.24 15.22
CA SER A 62 4.90 33.81 14.53
C SER A 62 4.59 35.11 13.76
N THR A 63 3.31 35.43 13.53
CA THR A 63 2.89 36.59 12.73
C THR A 63 2.08 37.65 13.51
N SER A 64 1.71 37.42 14.78
CA SER A 64 0.89 38.35 15.56
C SER A 64 1.39 38.56 16.99
N LYS A 65 1.51 39.83 17.41
CA LYS A 65 2.03 40.24 18.73
C LYS A 65 1.01 40.20 19.88
N ILE A 66 -0.23 39.75 19.66
CA ILE A 66 -1.31 39.91 20.66
C ILE A 66 -2.31 38.75 20.60
N ALA A 67 -2.32 37.89 21.64
CA ALA A 67 -3.54 37.33 22.28
C ALA A 67 -3.17 36.34 23.40
N ARG A 68 -3.93 36.35 24.50
CA ARG A 68 -3.83 35.38 25.62
C ARG A 68 -4.59 34.09 25.27
N PRO A 69 -4.03 32.87 25.43
CA PRO A 69 -4.75 31.63 25.12
C PRO A 69 -5.38 30.96 26.35
N ASN A 70 -6.57 30.37 26.14
CA ASN A 70 -7.20 29.40 27.04
C ASN A 70 -6.46 28.04 27.03
N THR A 71 -6.57 27.35 28.17
CA THR A 71 -5.78 26.24 28.77
C THR A 71 -5.59 24.91 28.00
N GLY A 72 -5.54 24.88 26.67
CA GLY A 72 -5.25 23.65 25.90
C GLY A 72 -4.07 23.71 24.92
N PHE A 73 -3.52 24.90 24.69
CA PHE A 73 -2.94 25.26 23.38
C PHE A 73 -1.52 25.87 23.48
N CYS A 74 -0.69 25.25 24.32
CA CYS A 74 0.40 25.97 24.98
C CYS A 74 1.77 25.91 24.32
N LEU A 75 2.07 25.09 23.32
CA LEU A 75 3.50 24.87 22.98
C LEU A 75 4.17 26.16 22.46
N VAL A 76 3.63 26.79 21.41
CA VAL A 76 4.25 28.00 20.83
C VAL A 76 3.88 29.28 21.56
N ALA A 77 2.63 29.40 22.00
CA ALA A 77 2.22 30.57 22.76
C ALA A 77 2.95 30.68 24.11
N SER A 78 3.29 29.55 24.76
CA SER A 78 4.07 29.57 26.01
C SER A 78 5.57 29.74 25.76
N LEU A 79 6.09 29.26 24.62
CA LEU A 79 7.49 29.47 24.22
C LEU A 79 7.80 30.94 23.90
N HIS A 80 6.89 31.63 23.21
CA HIS A 80 7.13 33.01 22.76
C HIS A 80 6.82 34.09 23.81
N GLN A 81 5.96 33.82 24.81
CA GLN A 81 5.41 34.90 25.64
C GLN A 81 6.25 35.25 26.89
N LYS A 82 7.27 34.47 27.30
CA LYS A 82 7.87 34.70 28.63
C LYS A 82 9.37 34.54 28.85
N GLY A 83 10.19 34.16 27.87
CA GLY A 83 11.66 34.08 28.06
C GLY A 83 12.15 33.05 29.10
N GLU A 84 11.26 32.46 29.89
CA GLU A 84 11.52 31.33 30.79
C GLU A 84 10.43 30.29 30.56
N LEU A 85 10.64 29.41 29.59
CA LEU A 85 9.82 28.21 29.53
C LEU A 85 10.28 27.29 30.67
N ARG A 86 9.52 27.25 31.76
CA ARG A 86 9.79 26.29 32.85
C ARG A 86 9.86 24.88 32.25
N ALA A 87 10.94 24.14 32.51
CA ALA A 87 11.12 22.79 31.99
C ALA A 87 9.90 21.88 32.22
N THR A 88 9.22 22.05 33.36
CA THR A 88 8.00 21.32 33.70
C THR A 88 6.84 21.55 32.74
N THR A 89 6.70 22.76 32.16
CA THR A 89 5.65 23.07 31.18
C THR A 89 5.99 22.46 29.83
N LEU A 90 7.27 22.50 29.43
CA LEU A 90 7.74 21.85 28.21
C LEU A 90 7.55 20.33 28.28
N GLU A 91 7.95 19.73 29.40
CA GLU A 91 7.79 18.32 29.75
C GLU A 91 6.33 17.88 29.59
N ASN A 92 5.40 18.59 30.24
CA ASN A 92 3.97 18.29 30.15
C ASN A 92 3.43 18.40 28.71
N CYS A 93 3.92 19.38 27.94
CA CYS A 93 3.55 19.57 26.55
C CYS A 93 4.05 18.45 25.64
N ILE A 94 5.34 18.10 25.73
CA ILE A 94 5.97 17.00 25.00
C ILE A 94 5.27 15.69 25.33
N GLN A 95 5.06 15.40 26.62
CA GLN A 95 4.35 14.21 27.09
C GLN A 95 2.92 14.12 26.52
N ARG A 96 2.20 15.25 26.45
CA ARG A 96 0.86 15.29 25.87
C ARG A 96 0.88 14.99 24.37
N ILE A 97 1.85 15.52 23.62
CA ILE A 97 2.01 15.20 22.19
C ILE A 97 2.30 13.71 22.00
N PHE A 98 3.24 13.14 22.75
CA PHE A 98 3.53 11.71 22.67
C PHE A 98 2.31 10.84 22.99
N ASN A 99 1.52 11.22 24.00
CA ASN A 99 0.29 10.49 24.32
C ASN A 99 -0.75 10.56 23.19
N LEU A 100 -0.87 11.72 22.53
CA LEU A 100 -1.75 11.89 21.37
C LEU A 100 -1.27 11.08 20.17
N LEU A 101 0.02 11.10 19.85
CA LEU A 101 0.62 10.30 18.79
C LEU A 101 0.45 8.81 19.07
N ARG A 102 0.69 8.36 20.30
CA ARG A 102 0.47 6.96 20.69
C ARG A 102 -0.99 6.54 20.48
N GLY A 103 -1.94 7.37 20.93
CA GLY A 103 -3.36 7.12 20.70
C GLY A 103 -3.74 7.12 19.21
N PHE A 104 -3.16 8.02 18.42
CA PHE A 104 -3.31 8.07 16.97
C PHE A 104 -2.84 6.76 16.33
N PHE A 105 -1.57 6.38 16.53
CA PHE A 105 -1.00 5.19 15.91
C PHE A 105 -1.69 3.91 16.36
N TRP A 106 -2.14 3.82 17.62
CA TRP A 106 -2.94 2.70 18.09
C TRP A 106 -4.26 2.54 17.29
N ASN A 107 -4.98 3.64 17.10
CA ASN A 107 -6.24 3.63 16.33
C ASN A 107 -6.01 3.34 14.85
N VAL A 108 -4.96 3.91 14.27
CA VAL A 108 -4.62 3.65 12.87
C VAL A 108 -4.20 2.20 12.71
N HIS A 109 -3.31 1.66 13.54
CA HIS A 109 -2.90 0.25 13.49
C HIS A 109 -4.08 -0.72 13.59
N ARG A 110 -5.00 -0.48 14.53
CA ARG A 110 -6.21 -1.31 14.65
C ARG A 110 -7.05 -1.30 13.37
N SER A 111 -7.02 -0.19 12.65
CA SER A 111 -7.80 0.00 11.43
C SER A 111 -7.07 -0.48 10.19
N LEU A 112 -5.75 -0.30 10.11
CA LEU A 112 -4.88 -0.83 9.07
C LEU A 112 -5.04 -2.34 8.91
N TYR A 113 -5.38 -3.05 10.00
CA TYR A 113 -5.65 -4.47 9.96
C TYR A 113 -6.96 -4.82 9.23
N ILE A 114 -7.96 -3.94 9.30
CA ILE A 114 -9.27 -4.10 8.61
C ILE A 114 -9.15 -3.67 7.15
N VAL A 115 -8.30 -2.68 6.88
CA VAL A 115 -8.07 -2.20 5.53
C VAL A 115 -7.09 -3.15 4.82
N GLY A 116 -7.32 -3.44 3.54
CA GLY A 116 -6.47 -4.32 2.76
C GLY A 116 -5.04 -3.78 2.59
N PRO A 117 -4.13 -4.62 2.06
CA PRO A 117 -2.69 -4.38 2.14
C PRO A 117 -2.20 -3.14 1.39
N ILE A 118 -2.94 -2.67 0.39
CA ILE A 118 -2.52 -1.52 -0.43
C ILE A 118 -2.79 -0.23 0.31
N LEU A 119 -4.03 -0.02 0.77
CA LEU A 119 -4.37 1.09 1.64
C LEU A 119 -3.57 1.03 2.92
N ALA A 120 -3.35 -0.16 3.50
CA ALA A 120 -2.53 -0.29 4.69
C ALA A 120 -1.11 0.25 4.46
N ARG A 121 -0.53 -0.03 3.29
CA ARG A 121 0.77 0.52 2.89
C ARG A 121 0.72 2.04 2.68
N ILE A 122 -0.28 2.57 1.99
CA ILE A 122 -0.45 4.02 1.77
C ILE A 122 -0.56 4.75 3.11
N PHE A 123 -1.41 4.26 4.00
CA PHE A 123 -1.55 4.81 5.34
C PHE A 123 -0.24 4.68 6.14
N TYR A 124 0.48 3.56 6.04
CA TYR A 124 1.77 3.39 6.71
C TYR A 124 2.81 4.41 6.24
N GLU A 125 2.90 4.65 4.93
CA GLU A 125 3.82 5.65 4.36
C GLU A 125 3.49 7.07 4.88
N SER A 126 2.21 7.44 4.94
CA SER A 126 1.81 8.77 5.45
C SER A 126 1.87 8.89 6.97
N ILE A 127 1.62 7.81 7.71
CA ILE A 127 1.87 7.72 9.15
C ILE A 127 3.35 7.95 9.43
N LYS A 128 4.23 7.30 8.65
CA LYS A 128 5.67 7.44 8.78
C LYS A 128 6.09 8.89 8.54
N GLU A 129 5.60 9.51 7.46
CA GLU A 129 5.88 10.92 7.16
C GLU A 129 5.41 11.84 8.30
N LEU A 130 4.17 11.67 8.79
CA LEU A 130 3.64 12.47 9.90
C LEU A 130 4.47 12.29 11.17
N LYS A 131 4.86 11.06 11.49
CA LYS A 131 5.72 10.72 12.63
C LYS A 131 7.09 11.39 12.50
N ASP A 132 7.75 11.22 11.35
CA ASP A 132 9.09 11.77 11.09
C ASP A 132 9.08 13.31 11.17
N CYS A 133 8.09 13.98 10.58
CA CYS A 133 7.96 15.44 10.67
C CYS A 133 7.68 15.92 12.11
N THR A 134 6.90 15.17 12.88
CA THR A 134 6.58 15.54 14.27
C THR A 134 7.80 15.37 15.17
N ILE A 135 8.60 14.33 14.95
CA ILE A 135 9.87 14.12 15.65
C ILE A 135 10.83 15.28 15.36
N GLU A 136 11.00 15.63 14.08
CA GLU A 136 11.87 16.75 13.64
C GLU A 136 11.45 18.08 14.30
N LEU A 137 10.14 18.36 14.39
CA LEU A 137 9.61 19.52 15.10
C LEU A 137 9.94 19.49 16.60
N LEU A 138 9.81 18.32 17.26
CA LEU A 138 10.12 18.17 18.68
C LEU A 138 11.62 18.32 18.96
N GLU A 139 12.48 17.75 18.12
CA GLU A 139 13.93 17.90 18.22
C GLU A 139 14.35 19.37 18.10
N CYS A 140 13.79 20.09 17.11
CA CYS A 140 13.97 21.52 16.96
C CYS A 140 13.51 22.29 18.20
N THR A 141 12.36 21.91 18.78
CA THR A 141 11.84 22.53 20.02
C THR A 141 12.83 22.38 21.18
N VAL A 142 13.38 21.17 21.37
CA VAL A 142 14.32 20.86 22.46
C VAL A 142 15.65 21.59 22.26
N ALA A 143 16.16 21.65 21.03
CA ALA A 143 17.38 22.37 20.69
C ALA A 143 17.25 23.89 20.94
N CYS A 144 16.11 24.48 20.57
CA CYS A 144 15.82 25.89 20.79
C CYS A 144 15.65 26.26 22.28
N GLY A 145 15.13 25.32 23.09
CA GLY A 145 14.87 25.55 24.51
C GLY A 145 16.09 25.48 25.42
N THR A 146 17.23 25.00 24.93
CA THR A 146 18.38 24.64 25.78
C THR A 146 19.64 25.47 25.57
N TYR A 147 20.00 25.86 24.33
CA TYR A 147 21.28 26.55 24.06
C TYR A 147 21.37 27.41 22.77
N GLY A 148 20.27 27.62 22.04
CA GLY A 148 20.33 28.24 20.72
C GLY A 148 20.52 29.77 20.74
N PRO A 149 21.37 30.36 19.86
CA PRO A 149 21.36 31.80 19.63
C PRO A 149 19.96 32.23 19.12
N ALA A 150 19.57 33.49 19.28
CA ALA A 150 18.20 34.01 19.08
C ALA A 150 17.54 33.68 17.72
N ASN A 151 18.34 33.25 16.75
CA ASN A 151 18.04 32.81 15.39
C ASN A 151 17.75 31.29 15.24
N GLY A 152 17.80 30.50 16.32
CA GLY A 152 17.43 29.07 16.28
C GLY A 152 15.95 28.80 15.95
N TRP A 153 15.11 29.84 16.04
CA TRP A 153 13.68 29.78 15.77
C TRP A 153 13.30 29.86 14.29
N ASP A 154 14.26 30.20 13.41
CA ASP A 154 13.95 30.52 12.01
C ASP A 154 13.38 29.32 11.23
N GLY A 155 13.76 28.08 11.58
CA GLY A 155 13.23 26.85 10.95
C GLY A 155 11.96 26.28 11.59
N PHE A 156 11.55 26.79 12.75
CA PHE A 156 10.43 26.24 13.51
C PHE A 156 9.07 26.38 12.78
N PRO A 157 8.75 27.54 12.14
CA PRO A 157 7.51 27.67 11.36
C PRO A 157 7.44 26.69 10.18
N ASP A 158 8.56 26.45 9.50
CA ASP A 158 8.63 25.55 8.35
C ASP A 158 8.38 24.09 8.77
N LEU A 159 8.94 23.66 9.91
CA LEU A 159 8.68 22.33 10.47
C LEU A 159 7.23 22.16 10.90
N ALA A 160 6.62 23.18 11.50
CA ALA A 160 5.20 23.14 11.85
C ALA A 160 4.32 23.05 10.59
N ILE A 161 4.66 23.78 9.52
CA ILE A 161 3.98 23.67 8.22
C ILE A 161 4.16 22.26 7.65
N LYS A 162 5.35 21.67 7.76
CA LYS A 162 5.63 20.30 7.31
C LYS A 162 4.76 19.27 8.02
N VAL A 163 4.63 19.35 9.35
CA VAL A 163 3.72 18.49 10.14
C VAL A 163 2.26 18.68 9.71
N PHE A 164 1.82 19.92 9.51
CA PHE A 164 0.47 20.21 9.05
C PHE A 164 0.20 19.62 7.67
N ASN A 165 1.11 19.80 6.72
CA ASN A 165 0.98 19.28 5.37
C ASN A 165 1.00 17.73 5.35
N ALA A 166 1.85 17.10 6.16
CA ALA A 166 1.87 15.64 6.30
C ALA A 166 0.56 15.11 6.88
N TYR A 167 -0.02 15.83 7.84
CA TYR A 167 -1.34 15.49 8.40
C TYR A 167 -2.47 15.71 7.38
N GLU A 168 -2.49 16.84 6.69
CA GLU A 168 -3.47 17.12 5.64
C GLU A 168 -3.39 16.07 4.52
N SER A 169 -2.18 15.71 4.10
CA SER A 169 -1.90 14.60 3.19
C SER A 169 -2.43 13.28 3.73
N PHE A 170 -2.26 12.97 5.02
CA PHE A 170 -2.83 11.76 5.64
C PHE A 170 -4.37 11.73 5.60
N ILE A 171 -5.06 12.86 5.83
CA ILE A 171 -6.54 12.92 5.76
C ILE A 171 -7.02 12.82 4.31
N ASN A 172 -6.32 13.52 3.40
CA ASN A 172 -6.67 13.65 2.00
C ASN A 172 -6.11 12.53 1.13
N ASN A 173 -5.28 11.65 1.72
CA ASN A 173 -4.81 10.44 1.08
C ASN A 173 -5.98 9.73 0.45
N PRO A 174 -5.79 9.12 -0.73
CA PRO A 174 -6.89 8.55 -1.49
C PRO A 174 -7.60 7.58 -0.57
N LYS A 175 -8.79 7.99 -0.11
CA LYS A 175 -9.79 7.10 0.43
C LYS A 175 -10.09 6.22 -0.75
N MET A 176 -9.35 5.12 -0.91
CA MET A 176 -9.32 4.35 -2.15
C MET A 176 -10.74 3.87 -2.39
N SER A 177 -11.43 4.71 -3.15
CA SER A 177 -12.85 4.59 -3.33
C SER A 177 -13.01 3.35 -4.19
N PRO A 178 -14.18 2.70 -4.13
CA PRO A 178 -14.51 1.68 -5.10
C PRO A 178 -14.17 2.09 -6.55
N ALA A 179 -14.35 3.36 -6.89
CA ALA A 179 -13.98 3.91 -8.19
C ALA A 179 -12.46 3.88 -8.46
N GLU A 180 -11.63 4.35 -7.52
CA GLU A 180 -10.18 4.35 -7.68
C GLU A 180 -9.59 2.94 -7.75
N ILE A 181 -10.11 2.00 -6.96
CA ILE A 181 -9.72 0.58 -7.06
C ILE A 181 -10.10 0.01 -8.43
N GLY A 182 -11.31 0.34 -8.91
CA GLY A 182 -11.75 -0.04 -10.25
C GLY A 182 -10.84 0.52 -11.36
N ILE A 183 -10.41 1.77 -11.24
CA ILE A 183 -9.45 2.40 -12.17
C ILE A 183 -8.10 1.69 -12.12
N ALA A 184 -7.59 1.35 -10.92
CA ALA A 184 -6.34 0.64 -10.77
C ALA A 184 -6.40 -0.78 -11.40
N ILE A 185 -7.49 -1.51 -11.20
CA ILE A 185 -7.72 -2.81 -11.86
C ILE A 185 -7.75 -2.64 -13.39
N LEU A 186 -8.41 -1.60 -13.90
CA LEU A 186 -8.45 -1.30 -15.34
C LEU A 186 -7.05 -1.02 -15.90
N GLN A 187 -6.23 -0.26 -15.18
CA GLN A 187 -4.86 0.01 -15.60
C GLN A 187 -4.05 -1.29 -15.68
N VAL A 188 -4.16 -2.17 -14.68
CA VAL A 188 -3.51 -3.49 -14.72
C VAL A 188 -3.99 -4.31 -15.94
N ALA A 189 -5.28 -4.26 -16.26
CA ALA A 189 -5.81 -4.94 -17.44
C ALA A 189 -5.22 -4.42 -18.75
N ASN A 190 -5.06 -3.10 -18.89
CA ASN A 190 -4.46 -2.46 -20.06
C ASN A 190 -2.97 -2.81 -20.18
N ASP A 191 -2.25 -2.89 -19.05
CA ASP A 191 -0.85 -3.31 -19.04
C ASP A 191 -0.70 -4.77 -19.52
N VAL A 192 -1.61 -5.67 -19.07
CA VAL A 192 -1.65 -7.07 -19.52
C VAL A 192 -1.99 -7.17 -21.01
N GLU A 193 -2.90 -6.34 -21.51
CA GLU A 193 -3.23 -6.25 -22.93
C GLU A 193 -2.02 -5.77 -23.77
N GLY A 194 -1.22 -4.84 -23.23
CA GLY A 194 0.06 -4.45 -23.82
C GLY A 194 1.06 -5.61 -23.87
N ALA A 195 1.21 -6.35 -22.76
CA ALA A 195 2.07 -7.53 -22.71
C ALA A 195 1.64 -8.62 -23.71
N LEU A 196 0.33 -8.83 -23.87
CA LEU A 196 -0.24 -9.74 -24.87
C LEU A 196 0.17 -9.35 -26.29
N SER A 197 0.01 -8.07 -26.66
CA SER A 197 0.41 -7.58 -27.98
C SER A 197 1.90 -7.80 -28.26
N GLU A 198 2.76 -7.63 -27.26
CA GLU A 198 4.20 -7.91 -27.39
C GLU A 198 4.50 -9.40 -27.53
N MET A 199 3.76 -10.28 -26.84
CA MET A 199 3.88 -11.72 -26.98
C MET A 199 3.46 -12.20 -28.38
N GLU A 200 2.37 -11.64 -28.93
CA GLU A 200 1.88 -11.94 -30.28
C GLU A 200 2.90 -11.54 -31.35
N LYS A 201 3.43 -10.30 -31.30
CA LYS A 201 4.49 -9.83 -32.22
C LYS A 201 5.72 -10.73 -32.19
N LYS A 202 6.15 -11.16 -31.00
CA LYS A 202 7.30 -12.08 -30.85
C LYS A 202 7.01 -13.44 -31.49
N ALA A 203 5.80 -13.97 -31.32
CA ALA A 203 5.39 -15.23 -31.94
C ALA A 203 5.44 -15.16 -33.47
N GLU A 204 4.96 -14.07 -34.07
CA GLU A 204 4.98 -13.85 -35.52
C GLU A 204 6.40 -13.76 -36.08
N SER A 205 7.28 -12.98 -35.44
CA SER A 205 8.67 -12.79 -35.89
C SER A 205 9.48 -14.10 -35.93
N SER A 206 9.15 -15.07 -35.08
CA SER A 206 9.81 -16.38 -35.02
C SER A 206 9.49 -17.31 -36.20
N THR A 207 8.46 -16.98 -36.99
CA THR A 207 7.99 -17.84 -38.09
C THR A 207 8.76 -17.59 -39.40
N GLY A 208 9.44 -16.45 -39.56
CA GLY A 208 10.03 -16.02 -40.83
C GLY A 208 11.47 -16.45 -41.13
N LYS A 209 12.14 -17.25 -40.29
CA LYS A 209 13.59 -17.51 -40.41
C LYS A 209 14.05 -18.97 -40.44
N SER A 210 13.16 -19.97 -40.47
CA SER A 210 13.61 -21.37 -40.50
C SER A 210 13.84 -21.89 -41.92
N ASN A 211 15.04 -21.64 -42.46
CA ASN A 211 15.56 -22.39 -43.61
C ASN A 211 16.09 -23.75 -43.11
N GLU A 212 15.46 -24.81 -43.62
CA GLU A 212 15.95 -26.18 -43.86
C GLU A 212 17.18 -26.67 -43.07
N GLU A 213 16.97 -27.27 -41.89
CA GLU A 213 17.85 -28.33 -41.38
C GLU A 213 17.03 -29.51 -40.83
N GLU A 214 17.40 -30.73 -41.26
CA GLU A 214 16.58 -31.93 -41.31
C GLU A 214 16.48 -32.74 -39.98
N GLY A 215 15.32 -33.38 -39.79
CA GLY A 215 15.22 -34.67 -39.12
C GLY A 215 14.67 -34.68 -37.69
N SER A 216 15.44 -34.21 -36.70
CA SER A 216 15.13 -34.45 -35.28
C SER A 216 14.50 -33.23 -34.56
N THR A 217 14.91 -32.01 -34.95
CA THR A 217 14.55 -30.74 -34.28
C THR A 217 13.12 -30.27 -34.59
N ARG A 218 12.47 -30.85 -35.61
CA ARG A 218 11.17 -30.38 -36.12
C ARG A 218 10.01 -30.63 -35.15
N ASN A 219 10.01 -31.75 -34.44
CA ASN A 219 8.92 -32.08 -33.49
C ASN A 219 8.97 -31.19 -32.23
N SER A 220 10.16 -30.94 -31.71
CA SER A 220 10.36 -30.03 -30.55
C SER A 220 9.91 -28.60 -30.88
N LEU A 221 10.19 -28.12 -32.09
CA LEU A 221 9.77 -26.78 -32.53
C LEU A 221 8.25 -26.65 -32.67
N ILE A 222 7.57 -27.69 -33.15
CA ILE A 222 6.10 -27.70 -33.27
C ILE A 222 5.47 -27.63 -31.88
N GLU A 223 5.97 -28.42 -30.94
CA GLU A 223 5.49 -28.43 -29.55
C GLU A 223 5.73 -27.10 -28.83
N GLU A 224 6.90 -26.49 -28.99
CA GLU A 224 7.19 -25.16 -28.46
C GLU A 224 6.23 -24.10 -29.03
N LYS A 225 5.96 -24.13 -30.34
CA LYS A 225 4.99 -23.24 -30.98
C LYS A 225 3.57 -23.44 -30.43
N THR A 226 3.17 -24.69 -30.18
CA THR A 226 1.87 -25.01 -29.56
C THR A 226 1.78 -24.46 -28.14
N VAL A 227 2.80 -24.66 -27.31
CA VAL A 227 2.82 -24.12 -25.94
C VAL A 227 2.78 -22.59 -25.94
N ARG A 228 3.52 -21.95 -26.86
CA ARG A 228 3.48 -20.49 -27.02
C ARG A 228 2.08 -20.00 -27.38
N ALA A 229 1.40 -20.65 -28.33
CA ALA A 229 0.03 -20.30 -28.70
C ALA A 229 -0.96 -20.49 -27.53
N MET A 230 -0.81 -21.56 -26.75
CA MET A 230 -1.64 -21.79 -25.56
C MET A 230 -1.38 -20.76 -24.46
N ALA A 231 -0.12 -20.36 -24.24
CA ALA A 231 0.24 -19.29 -23.32
C ALA A 231 -0.38 -17.94 -23.73
N ILE A 232 -0.29 -17.58 -25.02
CA ILE A 232 -0.96 -16.39 -25.57
C ILE A 232 -2.47 -16.45 -25.32
N ARG A 233 -3.10 -17.61 -25.54
CA ARG A 233 -4.54 -17.79 -25.28
C ARG A 233 -4.91 -17.62 -23.80
N VAL A 234 -4.07 -18.09 -22.86
CA VAL A 234 -4.27 -17.87 -21.41
C VAL A 234 -4.20 -16.38 -21.07
N VAL A 235 -3.20 -15.66 -21.59
CA VAL A 235 -3.06 -14.22 -21.39
C VAL A 235 -4.24 -13.46 -21.98
N SER A 236 -4.61 -13.79 -23.22
CA SER A 236 -5.79 -13.24 -23.92
C SER A 236 -7.09 -13.45 -23.14
N SER A 237 -7.26 -14.64 -22.52
CA SER A 237 -8.42 -14.93 -21.67
C SER A 237 -8.41 -14.16 -20.33
N THR A 238 -7.26 -13.67 -19.88
CA THR A 238 -7.13 -12.95 -18.60
C THR A 238 -7.58 -11.49 -18.72
N VAL A 239 -7.30 -10.83 -19.85
CA VAL A 239 -7.71 -9.43 -20.11
C VAL A 239 -9.21 -9.18 -19.88
N PRO A 240 -10.14 -9.94 -20.49
CA PRO A 240 -11.57 -9.71 -20.29
C PRO A 240 -12.02 -10.01 -18.87
N VAL A 241 -11.37 -10.94 -18.16
CA VAL A 241 -11.64 -11.18 -16.72
C VAL A 241 -11.28 -9.95 -15.91
N MET A 242 -10.09 -9.37 -16.10
CA MET A 242 -9.69 -8.16 -15.36
C MET A 242 -10.56 -6.94 -15.71
N LYS A 243 -10.91 -6.74 -16.98
CA LYS A 243 -11.81 -5.65 -17.39
C LYS A 243 -13.19 -5.82 -16.73
N GLU A 244 -13.72 -7.03 -16.67
CA GLU A 244 -15.02 -7.32 -16.05
C GLU A 244 -15.00 -7.22 -14.52
N MET A 245 -13.85 -7.46 -13.87
CA MET A 245 -13.69 -7.18 -12.43
C MET A 245 -13.99 -5.71 -12.12
N THR A 246 -13.72 -4.78 -13.03
CA THR A 246 -14.08 -3.36 -12.85
C THR A 246 -15.60 -3.14 -12.83
N CYS A 247 -16.35 -3.92 -13.61
CA CYS A 247 -17.82 -3.94 -13.57
C CYS A 247 -18.32 -4.50 -12.24
N ALA A 248 -17.71 -5.59 -11.75
CA ALA A 248 -18.07 -6.18 -10.46
C ALA A 248 -17.89 -5.19 -9.30
N VAL A 249 -16.79 -4.44 -9.32
CA VAL A 249 -16.51 -3.33 -8.38
C VAL A 249 -17.63 -2.27 -8.43
N ARG A 250 -18.14 -1.91 -9.61
CA ARG A 250 -19.24 -0.94 -9.77
C ARG A 250 -20.60 -1.47 -9.31
N ILE A 251 -20.85 -2.77 -9.51
CA ILE A 251 -22.14 -3.42 -9.21
C ILE A 251 -22.28 -3.69 -7.71
N TRP A 252 -21.17 -3.91 -7.00
CA TRP A 252 -21.22 -4.13 -5.56
C TRP A 252 -21.70 -2.90 -4.79
N LYS A 253 -23.00 -2.90 -4.50
CA LYS A 253 -23.67 -2.02 -3.55
C LYS A 253 -23.88 -2.79 -2.24
N GLY A 254 -22.82 -2.95 -1.46
CA GLY A 254 -22.90 -3.51 -0.11
C GLY A 254 -23.24 -2.43 0.92
N THR A 255 -23.96 -2.79 1.99
CA THR A 255 -24.22 -1.91 3.14
C THR A 255 -23.00 -1.72 4.05
N ASP A 256 -22.00 -2.60 3.94
CA ASP A 256 -20.75 -2.55 4.69
C ASP A 256 -19.59 -2.07 3.81
N LEU A 257 -19.29 -0.77 3.90
CA LEU A 257 -18.23 -0.12 3.12
C LEU A 257 -16.82 -0.66 3.45
N PRO A 258 -16.43 -0.87 4.72
CA PRO A 258 -15.16 -1.53 5.07
C PRO A 258 -14.98 -2.91 4.44
N GLY A 259 -15.96 -3.80 4.57
CA GLY A 259 -15.90 -5.14 3.97
C GLY A 259 -15.80 -5.08 2.44
N LEU A 260 -16.49 -4.13 1.81
CA LEU A 260 -16.41 -3.91 0.37
C LEU A 260 -15.01 -3.49 -0.07
N ILE A 261 -14.41 -2.49 0.60
CA ILE A 261 -13.06 -2.00 0.29
C ILE A 261 -12.04 -3.14 0.41
N MET A 262 -12.09 -3.91 1.49
CA MET A 262 -11.21 -5.06 1.70
C MET A 262 -11.29 -6.04 0.52
N VAL A 263 -12.50 -6.42 0.10
CA VAL A 263 -12.66 -7.35 -1.02
C VAL A 263 -12.11 -6.74 -2.32
N MET A 264 -12.38 -5.47 -2.59
CA MET A 264 -11.87 -4.78 -3.78
C MET A 264 -10.34 -4.69 -3.81
N GLU A 265 -9.68 -4.44 -2.68
CA GLU A 265 -8.23 -4.44 -2.60
C GLU A 265 -7.64 -5.83 -2.85
N HIS A 266 -8.28 -6.88 -2.31
CA HIS A 266 -7.87 -8.23 -2.63
C HIS A 266 -8.07 -8.58 -4.11
N LEU A 267 -9.12 -8.04 -4.77
CA LEU A 267 -9.29 -8.17 -6.21
C LEU A 267 -8.15 -7.46 -6.96
N LEU A 268 -7.80 -6.24 -6.56
CA LEU A 268 -6.67 -5.49 -7.13
C LEU A 268 -5.34 -6.25 -6.95
N MET A 269 -5.07 -6.76 -5.75
CA MET A 269 -3.88 -7.58 -5.49
C MET A 269 -3.87 -8.85 -6.34
N SER A 270 -5.02 -9.50 -6.52
CA SER A 270 -5.15 -10.66 -7.40
C SER A 270 -4.83 -10.29 -8.86
N SER A 271 -5.30 -9.13 -9.33
CA SER A 271 -5.00 -8.61 -10.67
C SER A 271 -3.51 -8.30 -10.85
N VAL A 272 -2.90 -7.60 -9.89
CA VAL A 272 -1.46 -7.31 -9.90
C VAL A 272 -0.65 -8.61 -9.89
N GLY A 273 -1.03 -9.58 -9.05
CA GLY A 273 -0.39 -10.90 -9.00
C GLY A 273 -0.50 -11.65 -10.33
N MET A 274 -1.67 -11.61 -10.98
CA MET A 274 -1.86 -12.19 -12.31
C MET A 274 -0.97 -11.49 -13.36
N LYS A 275 -0.86 -10.16 -13.35
CA LYS A 275 0.05 -9.42 -14.24
C LYS A 275 1.49 -9.89 -14.08
N VAL A 276 2.00 -9.98 -12.84
CA VAL A 276 3.37 -10.46 -12.57
C VAL A 276 3.58 -11.87 -13.14
N CYS A 277 2.59 -12.76 -13.00
CA CYS A 277 2.65 -14.09 -13.58
C CYS A 277 2.65 -14.07 -15.12
N ILE A 278 1.93 -13.14 -15.74
CA ILE A 278 1.89 -12.97 -17.19
C ILE A 278 3.22 -12.45 -17.72
N ASP A 279 3.83 -11.47 -17.05
CA ASP A 279 5.17 -10.97 -17.40
C ASP A 279 6.21 -12.10 -17.31
N GLU A 280 6.12 -12.94 -16.27
CA GLU A 280 6.94 -14.14 -16.10
C GLU A 280 6.71 -15.15 -17.24
N ILE A 281 5.46 -15.44 -17.60
CA ILE A 281 5.13 -16.33 -18.74
C ILE A 281 5.73 -15.76 -20.02
N GLY A 282 5.51 -14.47 -20.30
CA GLY A 282 6.00 -13.80 -21.51
C GLY A 282 7.52 -13.84 -21.64
N THR A 283 8.25 -13.66 -20.54
CA THR A 283 9.73 -13.76 -20.53
C THR A 283 10.22 -15.21 -20.62
N CYS A 284 9.43 -16.18 -20.17
CA CYS A 284 9.76 -17.61 -20.21
C CYS A 284 9.38 -18.32 -21.51
N LEU A 285 8.89 -17.61 -22.53
CA LEU A 285 8.56 -18.18 -23.84
C LEU A 285 9.72 -18.13 -24.86
N CYS A 286 10.79 -17.38 -24.54
CA CYS A 286 11.95 -17.19 -25.39
C CYS A 286 13.25 -17.01 -24.56
N PRO A 287 13.98 -18.08 -24.20
CA PRO A 287 13.70 -19.49 -24.51
C PRO A 287 12.58 -20.06 -23.62
N LEU A 288 11.97 -21.17 -24.05
CA LEU A 288 10.94 -21.87 -23.28
C LEU A 288 11.50 -22.34 -21.92
N ARG A 289 10.83 -21.96 -20.82
CA ARG A 289 11.18 -22.34 -19.43
C ARG A 289 9.96 -22.89 -18.70
N GLU A 290 9.65 -24.15 -18.93
CA GLU A 290 8.41 -24.81 -18.56
C GLU A 290 8.15 -24.80 -17.05
N VAL A 291 9.17 -25.06 -16.21
CA VAL A 291 9.02 -25.03 -14.74
C VAL A 291 8.55 -23.66 -14.24
N ARG A 292 9.08 -22.58 -14.83
CA ARG A 292 8.73 -21.20 -14.44
C ARG A 292 7.31 -20.86 -14.90
N ILE A 293 6.93 -21.29 -16.10
CA ILE A 293 5.56 -21.14 -16.62
C ILE A 293 4.56 -21.89 -15.72
N LEU A 294 4.84 -23.15 -15.35
CA LEU A 294 3.99 -23.92 -14.42
C LEU A 294 3.82 -23.22 -13.08
N LYS A 295 4.91 -22.71 -12.50
CA LYS A 295 4.86 -21.94 -11.25
C LYS A 295 3.98 -20.69 -11.38
N ALA A 296 4.11 -19.95 -12.49
CA ALA A 296 3.29 -18.78 -12.77
C ALA A 296 1.80 -19.15 -12.92
N LEU A 297 1.49 -20.27 -13.59
CA LEU A 297 0.11 -20.76 -13.73
C LEU A 297 -0.52 -21.16 -12.39
N ILE A 298 0.24 -21.81 -11.50
CA ILE A 298 -0.24 -22.13 -10.15
C ILE A 298 -0.61 -20.84 -9.41
N CYS A 299 0.26 -19.81 -9.45
CA CYS A 299 -0.02 -18.51 -8.85
C CYS A 299 -1.28 -17.86 -9.46
N MET A 300 -1.40 -17.81 -10.79
CA MET A 300 -2.62 -17.29 -11.44
C MET A 300 -3.87 -18.06 -11.01
N ARG A 301 -3.78 -19.38 -10.84
CA ARG A 301 -4.91 -20.23 -10.46
C ARG A 301 -5.38 -19.91 -9.05
N THR A 302 -4.46 -19.65 -8.13
CA THR A 302 -4.81 -19.21 -6.78
C THR A 302 -5.58 -17.88 -6.81
N SER A 303 -5.16 -16.92 -7.63
CA SER A 303 -5.90 -15.66 -7.84
C SER A 303 -7.29 -15.89 -8.44
N VAL A 304 -7.41 -16.69 -9.50
CA VAL A 304 -8.70 -17.01 -10.14
C VAL A 304 -9.65 -17.70 -9.16
N ASN A 305 -9.15 -18.64 -8.35
CA ASN A 305 -9.95 -19.33 -7.33
C ASN A 305 -10.40 -18.35 -6.25
N TYR A 306 -9.50 -17.49 -5.76
CA TYR A 306 -9.84 -16.46 -4.79
C TYR A 306 -10.96 -15.54 -5.31
N ILE A 307 -10.79 -15.00 -6.51
CA ILE A 307 -11.76 -14.14 -7.20
C ILE A 307 -13.10 -14.86 -7.33
N THR A 308 -13.10 -16.13 -7.77
CA THR A 308 -14.30 -16.96 -7.88
C THR A 308 -15.03 -17.06 -6.54
N CYS A 309 -14.33 -17.46 -5.47
CA CYS A 309 -14.93 -17.65 -4.15
C CYS A 309 -15.50 -16.36 -3.56
N ARG A 310 -14.85 -15.22 -3.79
CA ARG A 310 -15.31 -13.92 -3.29
C ARG A 310 -16.50 -13.36 -4.05
N LEU A 311 -16.61 -13.63 -5.36
CA LEU A 311 -17.66 -13.07 -6.22
C LEU A 311 -18.86 -14.02 -6.40
N GLN A 312 -18.73 -15.30 -6.08
CA GLN A 312 -19.81 -16.28 -6.14
C GLN A 312 -21.04 -15.97 -5.26
N PRO A 313 -20.92 -15.34 -4.07
CA PRO A 313 -22.09 -14.97 -3.25
C PRO A 313 -22.96 -13.88 -3.91
N SER A 314 -22.37 -12.99 -4.70
CA SER A 314 -23.07 -11.95 -5.45
C SER A 314 -23.59 -12.47 -6.79
N LYS A 315 -24.55 -13.40 -6.75
CA LYS A 315 -25.05 -14.08 -7.98
C LYS A 315 -25.84 -13.17 -8.93
N HIS A 316 -26.35 -12.04 -8.48
CA HIS A 316 -27.17 -11.16 -9.31
C HIS A 316 -26.27 -10.23 -10.14
N GLY A 317 -26.20 -10.47 -11.45
CA GLY A 317 -25.50 -9.60 -12.41
C GLY A 317 -24.07 -9.99 -12.79
N LEU A 318 -23.51 -11.09 -12.27
CA LEU A 318 -22.13 -11.53 -12.54
C LEU A 318 -22.02 -12.81 -13.40
N THR A 319 -23.10 -13.24 -14.07
CA THR A 319 -23.10 -14.50 -14.85
C THR A 319 -22.04 -14.50 -15.96
N GLU A 320 -21.95 -13.40 -16.72
CA GLU A 320 -20.95 -13.27 -17.80
C GLU A 320 -19.52 -13.31 -17.23
N PHE A 321 -19.31 -12.68 -16.09
CA PHE A 321 -18.02 -12.70 -15.39
C PHE A 321 -17.61 -14.11 -14.95
N VAL A 322 -18.53 -14.85 -14.35
CA VAL A 322 -18.29 -16.25 -13.93
C VAL A 322 -17.96 -17.13 -15.14
N GLN A 323 -18.64 -16.90 -16.27
CA GLN A 323 -18.32 -17.61 -17.51
C GLN A 323 -16.90 -17.30 -17.99
N LYS A 324 -16.48 -16.03 -17.99
CA LYS A 324 -15.10 -15.62 -18.36
C LYS A 324 -14.05 -16.27 -17.45
N LEU A 325 -14.30 -16.33 -16.14
CA LEU A 325 -13.43 -17.03 -15.18
C LEU A 325 -13.33 -18.53 -15.45
N PHE A 326 -14.45 -19.17 -15.79
CA PHE A 326 -14.47 -20.58 -16.16
C PHE A 326 -13.62 -20.84 -17.40
N MET A 327 -13.79 -20.03 -18.45
CA MET A 327 -12.99 -20.13 -19.68
C MET A 327 -11.49 -19.94 -19.42
N LEU A 328 -11.13 -18.97 -18.57
CA LEU A 328 -9.73 -18.76 -18.16
C LEU A 328 -9.17 -20.01 -17.45
N ARG A 329 -9.91 -20.57 -16.49
CA ARG A 329 -9.49 -21.78 -15.76
C ARG A 329 -9.26 -22.96 -16.70
N THR A 330 -10.16 -23.17 -17.68
CA THR A 330 -10.02 -24.22 -18.69
C THR A 330 -8.77 -24.01 -19.54
N SER A 331 -8.56 -22.80 -20.07
CA SER A 331 -7.36 -22.47 -20.86
C SER A 331 -6.06 -22.71 -20.10
N MET A 332 -6.03 -22.41 -18.80
CA MET A 332 -4.87 -22.67 -17.95
C MET A 332 -4.61 -24.17 -17.74
N GLY A 333 -5.67 -24.98 -17.59
CA GLY A 333 -5.55 -26.43 -17.49
C GLY A 333 -4.97 -27.04 -18.76
N GLU A 334 -5.46 -26.62 -19.93
CA GLU A 334 -4.94 -27.10 -21.22
C GLU A 334 -3.45 -26.78 -21.42
N LEU A 335 -3.00 -25.59 -20.99
CA LEU A 335 -1.59 -25.22 -21.04
C LEU A 335 -0.73 -26.03 -20.05
N GLU A 336 -1.23 -26.26 -18.84
CA GLU A 336 -0.55 -27.10 -17.84
C GLU A 336 -0.37 -28.53 -18.37
N ASP A 337 -1.42 -29.13 -18.92
CA ASP A 337 -1.36 -30.47 -19.51
C ASP A 337 -0.33 -30.54 -20.65
N ALA A 338 -0.29 -29.51 -21.51
CA ALA A 338 0.71 -29.43 -22.58
C ALA A 338 2.14 -29.37 -22.04
N LEU A 339 2.39 -28.57 -20.99
CA LEU A 339 3.70 -28.47 -20.34
C LEU A 339 4.11 -29.77 -19.65
N ILE A 340 3.18 -30.43 -18.95
CA ILE A 340 3.44 -31.73 -18.30
C ILE A 340 3.79 -32.80 -19.35
N ASN A 341 3.06 -32.82 -20.47
CA ASN A 341 3.34 -33.75 -21.57
C ASN A 341 4.73 -33.53 -22.18
N LEU A 342 5.24 -32.31 -22.19
CA LEU A 342 6.63 -32.03 -22.59
C LEU A 342 7.65 -32.55 -21.59
N PHE A 343 7.37 -32.45 -20.29
CA PHE A 343 8.25 -32.97 -19.25
C PHE A 343 8.33 -34.50 -19.19
N ILE A 344 7.19 -35.18 -19.33
CA ILE A 344 7.09 -36.63 -19.12
C ILE A 344 7.66 -37.40 -20.32
N ARG A 345 7.71 -36.79 -21.50
CA ARG A 345 8.30 -37.47 -22.66
C ARG A 345 9.77 -37.76 -22.35
N PRO A 346 10.16 -39.04 -22.28
CA PRO A 346 11.56 -39.40 -22.12
C PRO A 346 12.31 -38.72 -23.24
N SER A 347 13.39 -38.02 -22.90
CA SER A 347 14.35 -37.49 -23.85
C SER A 347 14.54 -38.58 -24.90
N ARG A 348 14.00 -38.37 -26.13
CA ARG A 348 14.23 -39.33 -27.21
C ARG A 348 15.74 -39.32 -27.39
N SER A 349 16.31 -40.43 -26.94
CA SER A 349 17.72 -40.79 -26.88
C SER A 349 18.55 -40.13 -27.98
N CYS A 350 19.66 -39.51 -27.56
CA CYS A 350 20.86 -39.35 -28.37
C CYS A 350 21.24 -40.65 -29.09
#